data_AF-A0A957VU12-F1
#
_entry.id   AF-A0A957VU12-F1
#
_cell.length_a   1.000
_cell.length_b   1.000
_cell.length_c   1.000
_cell.angle_alpha   90.00
_cell.angle_beta   90.00
_cell.angle_gamma   90.00
#
_symmetry.space_group_name_H-M   'P 1'
#
loop_
_entity.id
_entity.type
_entity.pdbx_description
1 polymer ?
#
loop_
_entity_poly.entity_id
_entity_poly.type
_entity_poly.pdbx_seq_one_letter_code
_entity_poly.pdbx_strand_id
1 'polypeptide(L)'
;GAGALVSNVYDLYGWMQALQTGVALDPASVAQLFTPYVDMATAPGEAPAAYGYGWVIDEHLGRERIWHPGHIFGFAATVAAYPTEDATIVVLSNIEGAQVRRIQEELAQILFQVP
;
A
#
# COMPACT_ATOMS: atom_id res chain seq x y z
N GLY A 1 13.70 3.73 -9.31
CA GLY A 1 12.98 4.36 -10.43
C GLY A 1 11.66 4.89 -9.93
N ALA A 2 10.97 5.77 -10.69
CA ALA A 2 9.74 6.43 -10.24
C ALA A 2 8.43 5.85 -10.85
N GLY A 3 8.53 4.87 -11.75
CA GLY A 3 7.40 4.27 -12.46
C GLY A 3 7.83 3.33 -13.58
N ALA A 4 6.90 2.98 -14.48
CA ALA A 4 7.07 2.10 -15.65
C ALA A 4 7.38 0.62 -15.37
N LEU A 5 7.26 0.17 -14.12
CA LEU A 5 7.19 -1.26 -13.81
C LEU A 5 5.89 -1.84 -14.36
N VAL A 6 5.97 -3.03 -14.97
CA VAL A 6 4.83 -3.79 -15.47
C VAL A 6 4.67 -5.01 -14.58
N SER A 7 3.44 -5.26 -14.11
CA SER A 7 3.16 -6.33 -13.16
C SER A 7 1.68 -6.75 -13.23
N ASN A 8 1.28 -7.69 -12.38
CA ASN A 8 -0.10 -8.13 -12.20
C ASN A 8 -0.41 -8.30 -10.70
N VAL A 9 -1.66 -8.61 -10.36
CA VAL A 9 -2.09 -8.73 -8.95
C VAL A 9 -1.36 -9.84 -8.18
N TYR A 10 -1.01 -10.95 -8.83
CA TYR A 10 -0.30 -12.06 -8.20
C TYR A 10 1.16 -11.71 -7.93
N ASP A 11 1.81 -11.05 -8.88
CA ASP A 11 3.21 -10.60 -8.73
C ASP A 11 3.33 -9.56 -7.61
N LEU A 12 2.42 -8.58 -7.55
CA LEU A 12 2.43 -7.56 -6.50
C LEU A 12 2.08 -8.13 -5.12
N TYR A 13 1.13 -9.08 -5.06
CA TYR A 13 0.86 -9.82 -3.83
C TYR A 13 2.10 -10.61 -3.38
N GLY A 14 2.71 -11.37 -4.29
CA GLY A 14 3.93 -12.13 -4.02
C GLY A 14 5.10 -11.25 -3.60
N TRP A 15 5.22 -10.05 -4.18
CA TRP A 15 6.21 -9.05 -3.79
C TRP A 15 6.02 -8.59 -2.35
N MET A 16 4.80 -8.26 -1.95
CA MET A 16 4.52 -7.88 -0.56
C MET A 16 4.81 -9.01 0.43
N GLN A 17 4.40 -10.23 0.09
CA GLN A 17 4.69 -11.41 0.89
C GLN A 17 6.21 -11.66 1.01
N ALA A 18 6.95 -11.52 -0.09
CA ALA A 18 8.40 -11.71 -0.08
C ALA A 18 9.13 -10.64 0.74
N LEU A 19 8.62 -9.40 0.78
CA LEU A 19 9.14 -8.36 1.68
C LEU A 19 8.82 -8.69 3.14
N GLN A 20 7.56 -8.95 3.47
CA GLN A 20 7.10 -9.17 4.85
C GLN A 20 7.72 -10.41 5.51
N THR A 21 7.96 -11.45 4.72
CA THR A 21 8.57 -12.70 5.20
C THR A 21 10.10 -12.71 5.13
N GLY A 22 10.73 -11.62 4.69
CA GLY A 22 12.18 -11.49 4.60
C GLY A 22 12.84 -12.34 3.49
N VAL A 23 12.07 -12.75 2.49
CA VAL A 23 12.55 -13.56 1.35
C VAL A 23 13.26 -12.67 0.31
N ALA A 24 12.71 -11.48 0.05
CA ALA A 24 13.28 -10.56 -0.95
C ALA A 24 14.44 -9.73 -0.37
N LEU A 25 14.34 -9.35 0.90
CA LEU A 25 15.31 -8.54 1.64
C LEU A 25 15.37 -9.03 3.08
N ASP A 26 16.51 -8.85 3.75
CA ASP A 26 16.61 -9.21 5.16
C ASP A 26 15.66 -8.36 6.03
N PRO A 27 15.21 -8.86 7.21
CA PRO A 27 14.26 -8.14 8.05
C PRO A 27 14.71 -6.73 8.49
N ALA A 28 16.01 -6.47 8.64
CA ALA A 28 16.49 -5.15 9.02
C ALA A 28 16.34 -4.16 7.86
N SER A 29 16.59 -4.60 6.63
CA SER A 29 16.34 -3.81 5.41
C SER A 29 14.85 -3.55 5.18
N VAL A 30 13.99 -4.54 5.45
CA VAL A 30 12.52 -4.37 5.39
C VAL A 30 12.03 -3.35 6.43
N ALA A 31 12.57 -3.42 7.66
CA ALA A 31 12.27 -2.42 8.69
C ALA A 31 12.66 -1.00 8.24
N GLN A 32 13.79 -0.84 7.55
CA GLN A 32 14.18 0.45 6.97
C GLN A 32 13.21 0.91 5.87
N LEU A 33 12.73 0.02 5.00
CA LEU A 33 11.74 0.38 3.97
C LEU A 33 10.48 1.02 4.56
N PHE A 34 10.01 0.47 5.67
CA PHE A 34 8.73 0.82 6.30
C PHE A 34 8.89 1.79 7.49
N THR A 35 10.10 2.26 7.78
CA THR A 35 10.30 3.28 8.82
C THR A 35 9.69 4.62 8.36
N PRO A 36 8.83 5.27 9.16
CA PRO A 36 8.27 6.58 8.84
C PRO A 36 9.34 7.66 9.03
N TYR A 37 9.97 8.11 7.94
CA TYR A 37 11.06 9.10 8.00
C TYR A 37 10.58 10.54 7.86
N VAL A 38 9.50 10.78 7.13
CA VAL A 38 9.01 12.12 6.80
C VAL A 38 7.50 12.19 6.96
N ASP A 39 7.02 13.08 7.82
CA ASP A 39 5.58 13.34 7.95
C ASP A 39 5.01 13.89 6.65
N MET A 40 3.87 13.36 6.23
CA MET A 40 3.13 13.83 5.06
C MET A 40 2.00 14.77 5.49
N ALA A 41 1.72 15.78 4.66
CA ALA A 41 0.54 16.58 4.84
C ALA A 41 -0.71 15.74 4.51
N THR A 42 -1.66 15.69 5.44
CA THR A 42 -2.92 14.97 5.30
C THR A 42 -4.10 15.93 5.26
N ALA A 43 -5.20 15.52 4.61
CA ALA A 43 -6.39 16.36 4.57
C ALA A 43 -7.08 16.38 5.96
N PRO A 44 -7.86 17.44 6.28
CA PRO A 44 -8.65 17.46 7.51
C PRO A 44 -9.56 16.23 7.60
N GLY A 45 -9.42 15.47 8.68
CA GLY A 45 -10.20 14.24 8.92
C GLY A 45 -9.54 12.95 8.42
N GLU A 46 -8.39 13.02 7.76
CA GLU A 46 -7.57 11.83 7.45
C GLU A 46 -6.61 11.53 8.61
N ALA A 47 -6.28 10.24 8.78
CA ALA A 47 -5.26 9.82 9.74
C ALA A 47 -3.89 10.43 9.35
N PRO A 48 -3.02 10.76 10.32
CA PRO A 48 -1.65 11.14 10.03
C PRO A 48 -0.95 10.09 9.18
N ALA A 49 -0.15 10.54 8.22
CA ALA A 49 0.61 9.69 7.33
C ALA A 49 2.07 10.13 7.30
N ALA A 50 2.97 9.19 7.06
CA ALA A 50 4.39 9.42 6.88
C ALA A 50 4.91 8.65 5.67
N TYR A 51 6.07 9.06 5.16
CA TYR A 51 6.74 8.42 4.04
C TYR A 51 8.03 7.74 4.49
N GLY A 52 8.17 6.47 4.09
CA GLY A 52 9.38 5.67 4.24
C GLY A 52 10.19 5.62 2.94
N TYR A 53 10.97 4.56 2.73
CA TYR A 53 11.70 4.38 1.47
C TYR A 53 10.80 3.81 0.38
N GLY A 54 10.01 4.70 -0.23
CA GLY A 54 9.12 4.33 -1.34
C GLY A 54 7.78 3.77 -0.89
N TRP A 55 7.34 4.07 0.35
CA TRP A 55 6.09 3.59 0.94
C TRP A 55 5.43 4.70 1.75
N VAL A 56 4.11 4.75 1.71
CA VAL A 56 3.29 5.53 2.65
C VAL A 56 2.96 4.63 3.84
N ILE A 57 3.12 5.16 5.05
CA ILE A 57 2.79 4.50 6.31
C ILE A 57 1.76 5.36 7.02
N ASP A 58 0.58 4.82 7.26
CA ASP A 58 -0.51 5.49 7.98
C ASP A 58 -1.33 4.50 8.82
N GLU A 59 -2.39 5.02 9.44
CA GLU A 59 -3.39 4.20 10.12
C GLU A 59 -4.71 4.20 9.33
N HIS A 60 -5.25 3.01 9.05
CA HIS A 60 -6.54 2.84 8.40
C HIS A 60 -7.37 1.81 9.16
N LEU A 61 -8.57 2.19 9.61
CA LEU A 61 -9.45 1.34 10.45
C LEU A 61 -8.78 0.87 11.76
N GLY A 62 -7.95 1.72 12.37
CA GLY A 62 -7.21 1.40 13.59
C GLY A 62 -6.07 0.40 13.38
N ARG A 63 -5.54 0.31 12.15
CA ARG A 63 -4.50 -0.66 11.75
C ARG A 63 -3.41 0.06 11.01
N GLU A 64 -2.17 -0.34 11.28
CA GLU A 64 -1.03 0.08 10.48
C GLU A 64 -1.25 -0.37 9.03
N ARG A 65 -1.10 0.57 8.10
CA ARG A 65 -1.19 0.33 6.68
C ARG A 65 0.05 0.86 5.99
N ILE A 66 0.70 -0.03 5.24
CA ILE A 66 1.86 0.27 4.40
C ILE A 66 1.41 0.17 2.96
N TRP A 67 1.45 1.27 2.22
CA TRP A 67 0.83 1.29 0.89
C TRP A 67 1.57 2.20 -0.09
N HIS A 68 1.28 1.99 -1.38
CA HIS A 68 1.84 2.81 -2.44
C HIS A 68 0.82 3.01 -3.57
N PRO A 69 0.51 4.27 -3.96
CA PRO A 69 -0.30 4.55 -5.13
C PRO A 69 0.53 4.43 -6.42
N GLY A 70 -0.09 4.01 -7.51
CA GLY A 70 0.53 3.96 -8.83
C GLY A 70 -0.32 4.68 -9.86
N HIS A 71 0.31 5.51 -10.69
CA HIS A 71 -0.39 6.23 -11.75
C HIS A 71 0.51 6.43 -12.97
N ILE A 72 -0.02 6.13 -14.15
CA ILE A 72 0.57 6.41 -15.46
C ILE A 72 -0.57 6.60 -16.47
N PHE A 73 -0.31 7.20 -17.63
CA PHE A 73 -1.33 7.46 -18.64
C PHE A 73 -2.19 6.22 -18.93
N GLY A 74 -3.51 6.33 -18.70
CA GLY A 74 -4.46 5.24 -18.89
C GLY A 74 -4.57 4.21 -17.76
N PHE A 75 -3.76 4.30 -16.69
CA PHE A 75 -3.74 3.30 -15.61
C PHE A 75 -3.64 3.90 -14.21
N ALA A 76 -4.38 3.29 -13.28
CA ALA A 76 -4.31 3.58 -11.86
C ALA A 76 -4.12 2.27 -11.08
N ALA A 77 -3.36 2.32 -9.99
CA ALA A 77 -3.07 1.17 -9.14
C ALA A 77 -2.92 1.56 -7.67
N THR A 78 -3.14 0.60 -6.79
CA THR A 78 -2.70 0.68 -5.38
C THR A 78 -2.32 -0.71 -4.89
N VAL A 79 -1.32 -0.75 -4.01
CA VAL A 79 -0.97 -1.91 -3.18
C VAL A 79 -0.95 -1.46 -1.73
N ALA A 80 -1.63 -2.17 -0.85
CA ALA A 80 -1.69 -1.90 0.57
C ALA A 80 -1.51 -3.19 1.37
N ALA A 81 -0.64 -3.15 2.37
CA ALA A 81 -0.43 -4.21 3.33
C ALA A 81 -0.87 -3.77 4.73
N TYR A 82 -1.43 -4.73 5.46
CA TYR A 82 -1.78 -4.64 6.88
C TYR A 82 -0.97 -5.73 7.60
N PRO A 83 0.24 -5.41 8.10
CA PRO A 83 1.19 -6.42 8.59
C PRO A 83 0.66 -7.23 9.76
N THR A 84 -0.08 -6.59 10.68
CA THR A 84 -0.66 -7.25 11.86
C THR A 84 -1.71 -8.29 11.47
N GLU A 85 -2.44 -8.06 10.38
CA GLU A 85 -3.51 -8.92 9.88
C GLU A 85 -3.06 -9.92 8.82
N ASP A 86 -1.78 -9.93 8.44
CA ASP A 86 -1.24 -10.70 7.30
C ASP A 86 -2.11 -10.55 6.04
N ALA A 87 -2.52 -9.30 5.77
CA ALA A 87 -3.40 -8.97 4.67
C ALA A 87 -2.71 -8.05 3.66
N THR A 88 -2.93 -8.33 2.37
CA THR A 88 -2.50 -7.47 1.27
C THR A 88 -3.64 -7.29 0.28
N ILE A 89 -3.92 -6.05 -0.09
CA ILE A 89 -4.94 -5.67 -1.07
C ILE A 89 -4.24 -4.99 -2.24
N VAL A 90 -4.48 -5.53 -3.45
CA VAL A 90 -3.97 -4.96 -4.70
C VAL A 90 -5.16 -4.65 -5.60
N VAL A 91 -5.23 -3.41 -6.11
CA VAL A 91 -6.26 -3.00 -7.07
C VAL A 91 -5.55 -2.37 -8.27
N LEU A 92 -5.86 -2.89 -9.46
CA LEU A 92 -5.34 -2.39 -10.74
C LEU A 92 -6.51 -1.96 -11.62
N SER A 93 -6.33 -0.85 -12.34
CA SER A 93 -7.31 -0.31 -13.27
C SER A 93 -6.64 0.13 -14.57
N ASN A 94 -7.24 -0.22 -15.70
CA ASN A 94 -6.94 0.32 -17.03
C ASN A 94 -7.79 1.56 -17.38
N ILE A 95 -8.32 2.22 -16.34
CA ILE A 95 -8.99 3.51 -16.40
C ILE A 95 -8.27 4.42 -15.42
N GLU A 96 -7.61 5.46 -15.97
CA GLU A 96 -6.81 6.43 -15.22
C GLU A 96 -7.59 7.10 -14.08
N GLY A 97 -8.84 7.49 -14.33
CA GLY A 97 -9.71 8.13 -13.35
C GLY A 97 -10.38 7.19 -12.34
N ALA A 98 -10.03 5.90 -12.31
CA ALA A 98 -10.63 4.98 -11.35
C ALA A 98 -10.19 5.30 -9.92
N GLN A 99 -11.15 5.29 -8.98
CA GLN A 99 -10.88 5.54 -7.56
C GLN A 99 -10.30 4.28 -6.87
N VAL A 100 -9.16 3.79 -7.34
CA VAL A 100 -8.55 2.53 -6.87
C VAL A 100 -8.24 2.54 -5.37
N ARG A 101 -7.86 3.70 -4.81
CA ARG A 101 -7.67 3.86 -3.36
C ARG A 101 -8.96 3.64 -2.59
N ARG A 102 -10.07 4.25 -3.04
CA ARG A 102 -11.39 4.06 -2.43
C ARG A 102 -11.83 2.60 -2.48
N ILE A 103 -11.65 1.94 -3.63
CA ILE A 103 -11.96 0.51 -3.78
C ILE A 103 -11.13 -0.32 -2.79
N GLN A 104 -9.83 -0.03 -2.65
CA GLN A 104 -8.96 -0.72 -1.68
C GLN A 104 -9.41 -0.48 -0.23
N GLU A 105 -9.86 0.73 0.12
CA GLU A 105 -10.38 1.05 1.45
C GLU A 105 -11.71 0.35 1.75
N GLU A 106 -12.64 0.30 0.78
CA GLU A 106 -13.90 -0.45 0.89
C GLU A 106 -13.66 -1.97 0.97
N LEU A 107 -12.68 -2.51 0.22
CA LEU A 107 -12.26 -3.91 0.36
C LEU A 107 -11.68 -4.21 1.74
N ALA A 108 -10.92 -3.28 2.33
CA ALA A 108 -10.41 -3.42 3.69
C ALA A 108 -11.53 -3.40 4.74
N GLN A 109 -12.56 -2.54 4.56
CA GLN A 109 -13.76 -2.54 5.40
C GLN A 109 -14.46 -3.90 5.37
N ILE A 110 -14.67 -4.46 4.18
CA ILE A 110 -15.26 -5.80 4.01
C ILE A 110 -14.40 -6.87 4.67
N LEU A 111 -13.08 -6.86 4.41
CA LEU A 111 -12.14 -7.85 4.95
C LEU A 111 -12.11 -7.85 6.48
N PHE A 112 -12.11 -6.66 7.08
CA PHE A 112 -12.02 -6.49 8.54
C PHE A 112 -13.37 -6.38 9.23
N GLN A 113 -14.47 -6.55 8.48
CA GLN A 113 -15.84 -6.49 9.00
C GLN A 113 -16.16 -5.18 9.73
N VAL A 114 -15.61 -4.07 9.21
CA VAL A 114 -15.87 -2.71 9.70
C VAL A 114 -16.97 -2.09 8.83
N PRO A 115 -18.02 -1.47 9.41
CA PRO A 115 -19.10 -0.83 8.67
C PRO A 115 -18.65 0.32 7.75
#